data_AF-A0A7C5TJ28-F1
#
_entry.id   AF-A0A7C5TJ28-F1
#
_cell.length_a   1.000
_cell.length_b   1.000
_cell.length_c   1.000
_cell.angle_alpha   90.00
_cell.angle_beta   90.00
_cell.angle_gamma   90.00
#
_symmetry.space_group_name_H-M   'P 1'
#
loop_
_entity.id
_entity.type
_entity.pdbx_description
1 polymer ?
#
loop_
_entity_poly.entity_id
_entity_poly.type
_entity_poly.pdbx_seq_one_letter_code
_entity_poly.pdbx_strand_id
1 'polypeptide(L)'
;YVPQAAFDAIYPYKRIWQFYLDILREIGISINKENEDQIKQHLIECFKSLGLDPSLVNRYSFELSGGMRQRAVIALIASLRASLPLLDEPTSALDVVTQKRVLEFIANIFREGYVKSVIVSSHDVATLRQIVHRMLVMYAGKIMETAKVEDIISEPLHPYTQLLIKSLEAFEGFKSHKEYKPKVIYRELANIYTMLTITGCRFHPRCPYAMDICRKEEPSTIKVDRDRTVACWMYMKR
;
A
#
# COMPACT_ATOMS: atom_id res chain seq x y z
N TYR A 1 -0.39 12.55 1.45
CA TYR A 1 0.13 11.27 1.96
C TYR A 1 -0.76 10.83 3.10
N VAL A 2 -1.18 9.56 3.12
CA VAL A 2 -1.98 8.96 4.20
C VAL A 2 -1.08 7.91 4.88
N PRO A 3 -0.62 8.14 6.12
CA PRO A 3 0.25 7.20 6.83
C PRO A 3 -0.52 5.96 7.31
N GLN A 4 0.20 4.86 7.58
CA GLN A 4 -0.33 3.61 8.13
C GLN A 4 -1.22 3.83 9.36
N ALA A 5 -0.71 4.57 10.35
CA ALA A 5 -1.46 4.95 11.54
C ALA A 5 -2.24 6.26 11.30
N ALA A 6 -3.13 6.30 10.31
CA ALA A 6 -4.03 7.43 10.13
C ALA A 6 -4.90 7.69 11.40
N PHE A 7 -4.97 6.70 12.30
CA PHE A 7 -5.44 6.82 13.69
C PHE A 7 -4.87 8.05 14.43
N ASP A 8 -3.59 8.38 14.21
CA ASP A 8 -2.89 9.50 14.84
C ASP A 8 -2.82 10.75 13.94
N ALA A 9 -3.26 10.64 12.68
CA ALA A 9 -3.13 11.71 11.70
C ALA A 9 -4.13 12.85 11.93
N ILE A 10 -5.31 12.58 12.51
CA ILE A 10 -6.31 13.61 12.83
C ILE A 10 -6.23 13.97 14.31
N TYR A 11 -6.00 15.26 14.60
CA TYR A 11 -6.04 15.78 15.96
C TYR A 11 -7.38 15.45 16.67
N PRO A 12 -7.36 14.78 17.84
CA PRO A 12 -8.59 14.32 18.50
C PRO A 12 -9.48 15.47 18.98
N TYR A 13 -8.91 16.64 19.22
CA TYR A 13 -9.64 17.82 19.69
C TYR A 13 -10.19 18.70 18.56
N LYS A 14 -9.97 18.33 17.29
CA LYS A 14 -10.51 19.04 16.12
C LYS A 14 -11.55 18.18 15.42
N ARG A 15 -12.59 18.84 14.91
CA ARG A 15 -13.54 18.21 13.99
C ARG A 15 -12.87 18.00 12.63
N ILE A 16 -13.37 17.05 11.85
CA ILE A 16 -12.80 16.72 10.53
C ILE A 16 -12.67 17.95 9.63
N TRP A 17 -13.69 18.81 9.57
CA TRP A 17 -13.62 20.03 8.76
C TRP A 17 -12.55 21.01 9.23
N GLN A 18 -12.31 21.13 10.54
CA GLN A 18 -11.29 22.03 11.09
C GLN A 18 -9.90 21.53 10.75
N PHE A 19 -9.69 20.22 10.83
CA PHE A 19 -8.45 19.59 10.39
C PHE A 19 -8.22 19.80 8.89
N TYR A 20 -9.27 19.73 8.07
CA TYR A 20 -9.17 20.05 6.65
C TYR A 20 -8.71 21.50 6.40
N LEU A 21 -9.20 22.47 7.18
CA LEU A 21 -8.72 23.85 7.09
C LEU A 21 -7.23 23.97 7.44
N ASP A 22 -6.74 23.21 8.42
CA ASP A 22 -5.31 23.20 8.73
C ASP A 22 -4.48 22.71 7.54
N ILE A 23 -4.90 21.62 6.90
CA ILE A 23 -4.24 21.09 5.69
C ILE A 23 -4.23 22.14 4.58
N LEU A 24 -5.36 22.81 4.33
CA LEU A 24 -5.47 23.85 3.32
C LEU A 24 -4.51 25.02 3.60
N ARG A 25 -4.38 25.46 4.86
CA ARG A 25 -3.42 26.50 5.26
C ARG A 25 -1.98 26.06 5.01
N GLU A 26 -1.63 24.82 5.35
CA GLU A 26 -0.28 24.29 5.15
C GLU A 26 0.12 24.25 3.67
N ILE A 27 -0.83 23.99 2.77
CA ILE A 27 -0.59 24.01 1.31
C ILE A 27 -0.73 25.41 0.69
N GLY A 28 -0.83 26.46 1.51
CA GLY A 28 -0.81 27.86 1.06
C GLY A 28 -2.17 28.43 0.64
N ILE A 29 -3.28 27.74 0.91
CA ILE A 29 -4.62 28.25 0.64
C ILE A 29 -5.03 29.20 1.77
N SER A 30 -5.28 30.47 1.42
CA SER A 30 -5.73 31.47 2.38
C SER A 30 -7.18 31.24 2.78
N ILE A 31 -7.43 31.19 4.09
CA ILE A 31 -8.76 30.94 4.67
C ILE A 31 -9.18 32.17 5.44
N ASN A 32 -10.35 32.70 5.13
CA ASN A 32 -11.01 33.80 5.80
C ASN A 32 -12.44 33.40 6.17
N LYS A 33 -13.16 34.25 6.93
CA LYS A 33 -14.53 33.94 7.34
C LYS A 33 -15.50 33.73 6.16
N GLU A 34 -15.26 34.38 5.02
CA GLU A 34 -16.15 34.32 3.87
C GLU A 34 -16.02 33.00 3.10
N ASN A 35 -14.80 32.47 2.98
CA ASN A 35 -14.55 31.23 2.25
C ASN A 35 -14.59 29.97 3.14
N GLU A 36 -14.52 30.11 4.46
CA GLU A 36 -14.56 28.99 5.40
C GLU A 36 -15.84 28.16 5.25
N ASP A 37 -17.00 28.82 5.21
CA ASP A 37 -18.29 28.15 5.02
C ASP A 37 -18.39 27.48 3.65
N GLN A 38 -17.84 28.10 2.61
CA GLN A 38 -17.81 27.53 1.26
C GLN A 38 -16.92 26.28 1.20
N ILE A 39 -15.74 26.33 1.82
CA ILE A 39 -14.81 25.20 1.92
C ILE A 39 -15.48 24.04 2.68
N LYS A 40 -16.16 24.34 3.77
CA LYS A 40 -16.89 23.33 4.56
C LYS A 40 -18.02 22.70 3.75
N GLN A 41 -18.80 23.50 3.01
CA GLN A 41 -19.85 22.97 2.14
C GLN A 41 -19.29 22.10 1.02
N HIS A 42 -18.20 22.54 0.38
CA HIS A 42 -17.52 21.74 -0.63
C HIS A 42 -17.05 20.39 -0.06
N LEU A 43 -16.55 20.36 1.18
CA LEU A 43 -16.16 19.12 1.85
C LEU A 43 -17.35 18.20 2.12
N ILE A 44 -18.49 18.76 2.55
CA ILE A 44 -19.75 18.03 2.75
C ILE A 44 -20.22 17.39 1.45
N GLU A 45 -20.20 18.14 0.34
CA GLU A 45 -20.55 17.66 -0.99
C GLU A 45 -19.61 16.55 -1.47
N CYS A 46 -18.30 16.70 -1.23
CA CYS A 46 -17.30 15.67 -1.53
C CYS A 46 -17.54 14.39 -0.73
N PHE A 47 -17.86 14.49 0.57
CA PHE A 47 -18.18 13.30 1.37
C PHE A 47 -19.43 12.60 0.82
N LYS A 48 -20.45 13.37 0.45
CA LYS A 48 -21.69 12.84 -0.12
C LYS A 48 -21.45 12.14 -1.46
N SER A 49 -20.69 12.73 -2.39
CA SER A 49 -20.40 12.14 -3.71
C SER A 49 -19.60 10.84 -3.58
N LEU A 50 -18.70 10.77 -2.61
CA LEU A 50 -17.91 9.58 -2.33
C LEU A 50 -18.68 8.50 -1.52
N GLY A 51 -19.96 8.72 -1.20
CA GLY A 51 -20.81 7.77 -0.49
C GLY A 51 -20.58 7.72 1.03
N LEU A 52 -20.01 8.78 1.60
CA LEU A 52 -19.87 8.96 3.05
C LEU A 52 -21.05 9.74 3.63
N ASP A 53 -21.35 9.49 4.91
CA ASP A 53 -22.28 10.31 5.66
C ASP A 53 -21.70 11.75 5.80
N PRO A 54 -22.38 12.78 5.27
CA PRO A 54 -21.89 14.15 5.36
C PRO A 54 -21.81 14.67 6.80
N SER A 55 -22.52 14.05 7.75
CA SER A 55 -22.44 14.39 9.17
C SER A 55 -21.03 14.19 9.74
N LEU A 56 -20.24 13.29 9.15
CA LEU A 56 -18.86 13.00 9.56
C LEU A 56 -17.97 14.24 9.54
N VAL A 57 -18.24 15.17 8.63
CA VAL A 57 -17.50 16.43 8.52
C VAL A 57 -17.50 17.19 9.85
N ASN A 58 -18.59 17.11 10.62
CA ASN A 58 -18.75 17.79 11.92
C ASN A 58 -18.31 16.97 13.14
N ARG A 59 -17.82 15.73 12.95
CA ARG A 59 -17.44 14.83 14.04
C ARG A 59 -15.96 14.94 14.40
N TYR A 60 -15.63 14.54 15.62
CA TYR A 60 -14.26 14.36 16.08
C TYR A 60 -13.74 12.97 15.70
N SER A 61 -12.42 12.81 15.60
CA SER A 61 -11.82 11.53 15.18
C SER A 61 -12.17 10.37 16.12
N PHE A 62 -12.26 10.62 17.43
CA PHE A 62 -12.62 9.61 18.43
C PHE A 62 -14.08 9.15 18.37
N GLU A 63 -14.96 9.88 17.68
CA GLU A 63 -16.37 9.49 17.48
C GLU A 63 -16.55 8.50 16.33
N LEU A 64 -15.49 8.20 15.58
CA LEU A 64 -15.54 7.36 14.38
C LEU A 64 -14.92 5.99 14.65
N SER A 65 -15.47 4.95 14.02
CA SER A 65 -14.78 3.65 13.93
C SER A 65 -13.49 3.77 13.11
N GLY A 66 -12.57 2.80 13.24
CA GLY A 66 -11.31 2.80 12.49
C GLY A 66 -11.50 2.96 10.98
N GLY A 67 -12.42 2.19 10.38
CA GLY A 67 -12.72 2.30 8.95
C GLY A 67 -13.42 3.60 8.54
N MET A 68 -14.20 4.23 9.43
CA MET A 68 -14.77 5.56 9.17
C MET A 68 -13.69 6.63 9.20
N ARG A 69 -12.78 6.57 10.18
CA ARG A 69 -11.59 7.41 10.28
C ARG A 69 -10.75 7.32 9.00
N GLN A 70 -10.43 6.11 8.57
CA GLN A 70 -9.63 5.85 7.38
C GLN A 70 -10.27 6.45 6.12
N ARG A 71 -11.55 6.16 5.87
CA ARG A 71 -12.27 6.72 4.72
C ARG A 71 -12.36 8.25 4.78
N ALA A 72 -12.55 8.82 5.97
CA ALA A 72 -12.56 10.28 6.13
C ALA A 72 -11.19 10.89 5.75
N VAL A 73 -10.07 10.35 6.25
CA VAL A 73 -8.72 10.84 5.89
C VAL A 73 -8.46 10.72 4.38
N ILE A 74 -8.81 9.59 3.77
CA ILE A 74 -8.67 9.39 2.32
C ILE A 74 -9.56 10.39 1.56
N ALA A 75 -10.79 10.65 2.03
CA ALA A 75 -11.69 11.65 1.44
C ALA A 75 -11.12 13.07 1.52
N LEU A 76 -10.48 13.44 2.63
CA LEU A 76 -9.80 14.74 2.77
C LEU A 76 -8.69 14.90 1.73
N ILE A 77 -7.86 13.86 1.53
CA ILE A 77 -6.80 13.93 0.52
C ILE A 77 -7.39 13.94 -0.90
N ALA A 78 -8.47 13.20 -1.14
CA ALA A 78 -9.17 13.21 -2.43
C ALA A 78 -9.81 14.58 -2.73
N SER A 79 -10.37 15.27 -1.73
CA SER A 79 -10.99 16.60 -1.93
C SER A 79 -9.97 17.67 -2.32
N LEU A 80 -8.69 17.48 -1.99
CA LEU A 80 -7.59 18.34 -2.45
C LEU A 80 -7.25 18.15 -3.94
N ARG A 81 -7.86 17.18 -4.63
CA ARG A 81 -7.56 16.80 -6.03
C ARG A 81 -6.07 16.57 -6.27
N ALA A 82 -5.42 15.89 -5.32
CA ALA A 82 -4.01 15.57 -5.42
C ALA A 82 -3.71 14.71 -6.67
N SER A 83 -2.68 15.07 -7.43
CA SER A 83 -2.30 14.33 -8.65
C SER A 83 -1.87 12.89 -8.36
N LEU A 84 -1.23 12.65 -7.21
CA LEU A 84 -0.69 11.36 -6.81
C LEU A 84 -0.73 11.19 -5.28
N PRO A 85 -1.85 10.73 -4.70
CA PRO A 85 -1.91 10.29 -3.33
C PRO A 85 -0.98 9.08 -3.10
N LEU A 86 -0.42 9.06 -1.90
CA LEU A 86 0.37 7.96 -1.38
C LEU A 86 -0.41 7.41 -0.18
N LEU A 87 -0.83 6.15 -0.24
CA LEU A 87 -1.58 5.46 0.80
C LEU A 87 -0.70 4.39 1.42
N ASP A 88 -0.29 4.59 2.66
CA ASP A 88 0.51 3.62 3.39
C ASP A 88 -0.38 2.73 4.23
N GLU A 89 -0.39 1.43 3.92
CA GLU A 89 -1.13 0.39 4.64
C GLU A 89 -2.61 0.77 4.94
N PRO A 90 -3.38 1.17 3.92
CA PRO A 90 -4.67 1.84 4.12
C PRO A 90 -5.75 0.96 4.74
N THR A 91 -5.51 -0.35 4.85
CA THR A 91 -6.44 -1.33 5.40
C THR A 91 -5.89 -2.04 6.64
N SER A 92 -4.70 -1.65 7.12
CA SER A 92 -4.09 -2.27 8.29
C SER A 92 -4.92 -2.02 9.57
N ALA A 93 -4.87 -2.97 10.50
CA ALA A 93 -5.61 -2.93 11.77
C ALA A 93 -7.16 -2.83 11.64
N LEU A 94 -7.72 -3.12 10.46
CA LEU A 94 -9.17 -3.21 10.24
C LEU A 94 -9.61 -4.68 10.09
N ASP A 95 -10.84 -4.98 10.48
CA ASP A 95 -11.46 -6.28 10.19
C ASP A 95 -11.73 -6.45 8.68
N VAL A 96 -11.81 -7.70 8.22
CA VAL A 96 -11.93 -8.05 6.79
C VAL A 96 -13.11 -7.35 6.10
N VAL A 97 -14.24 -7.19 6.78
CA VAL A 97 -15.43 -6.52 6.20
C VAL A 97 -15.16 -5.03 6.03
N THR A 98 -14.55 -4.40 7.03
CA THR A 98 -14.17 -2.99 6.96
C THR A 98 -13.07 -2.73 5.94
N GLN A 99 -12.09 -3.62 5.80
CA GLN A 99 -11.05 -3.53 4.77
C GLN A 99 -11.66 -3.46 3.37
N LYS A 100 -12.59 -4.37 3.06
CA LYS A 100 -13.31 -4.39 1.77
C LYS A 100 -14.00 -3.05 1.50
N ARG A 101 -14.69 -2.48 2.49
CA ARG A 101 -15.35 -1.17 2.37
C ARG A 101 -14.37 -0.03 2.09
N VAL A 102 -13.16 -0.08 2.65
CA VAL A 102 -12.11 0.92 2.38
C VAL A 102 -11.57 0.76 0.95
N LEU A 103 -11.36 -0.46 0.47
CA LEU A 103 -10.92 -0.72 -0.92
C LEU A 103 -11.98 -0.29 -1.94
N GLU A 104 -13.25 -0.63 -1.71
CA GLU A 104 -14.38 -0.18 -2.52
C GLU A 104 -14.47 1.36 -2.55
N PHE A 105 -14.22 2.00 -1.40
CA PHE A 105 -14.17 3.45 -1.29
C PHE A 105 -13.03 4.04 -2.12
N ILE A 106 -11.82 3.51 -2.02
CA ILE A 106 -10.67 3.93 -2.84
C ILE A 106 -11.01 3.80 -4.33
N ALA A 107 -11.59 2.66 -4.75
CA ALA A 107 -12.03 2.45 -6.13
C ALA A 107 -13.11 3.46 -6.56
N ASN A 108 -14.00 3.87 -5.65
CA ASN A 108 -15.02 4.88 -5.93
C ASN A 108 -14.39 6.27 -6.19
N ILE A 109 -13.35 6.64 -5.45
CA ILE A 109 -12.65 7.91 -5.66
C ILE A 109 -12.07 8.01 -7.08
N PHE A 110 -11.54 6.92 -7.62
CA PHE A 110 -11.09 6.86 -9.02
C PHE A 110 -12.24 6.99 -10.01
N ARG A 111 -13.34 6.27 -9.77
CA ARG A 111 -14.53 6.31 -10.64
C ARG A 111 -15.14 7.70 -10.73
N GLU A 112 -15.20 8.41 -9.62
CA GLU A 112 -15.70 9.80 -9.53
C GLU A 112 -14.68 10.83 -10.06
N GLY A 113 -13.47 10.41 -10.45
CA GLY A 113 -12.47 11.29 -11.08
C GLY A 113 -11.75 12.25 -10.12
N TYR A 114 -11.85 12.04 -8.81
CA TYR A 114 -11.12 12.84 -7.80
C TYR A 114 -9.61 12.62 -7.87
N VAL A 115 -9.17 11.43 -8.31
CA VAL A 115 -7.76 11.09 -8.52
C VAL A 115 -7.57 10.32 -9.82
N LYS A 116 -6.39 10.50 -10.44
CA LYS A 116 -5.99 9.76 -11.66
C LYS A 116 -5.00 8.63 -11.40
N SER A 117 -4.23 8.70 -10.32
CA SER A 117 -3.19 7.73 -9.96
C SER A 117 -2.98 7.69 -8.46
N VAL A 118 -2.52 6.55 -7.93
CA VAL A 118 -2.15 6.37 -6.52
C VAL A 118 -0.96 5.43 -6.41
N ILE A 119 -0.19 5.59 -5.34
CA ILE A 119 0.75 4.58 -4.87
C ILE A 119 0.20 4.04 -3.55
N VAL A 120 0.11 2.72 -3.45
CA VAL A 120 -0.32 2.03 -2.24
C VAL A 120 0.78 1.10 -1.78
N SER A 121 1.22 1.22 -0.52
CA SER A 121 2.06 0.21 0.13
C SER A 121 1.18 -0.71 0.97
N SER A 122 1.41 -2.01 0.86
CA SER A 122 0.87 -2.98 1.81
C SER A 122 1.73 -4.24 1.86
N HIS A 123 1.71 -4.91 3.01
CA HIS A 123 2.21 -6.28 3.17
C HIS A 123 1.22 -7.34 2.67
N ASP A 124 -0.05 -6.99 2.40
CA ASP A 124 -1.07 -7.91 1.92
C ASP A 124 -1.30 -7.79 0.39
N VAL A 125 -0.80 -8.78 -0.33
CA VAL A 125 -0.94 -8.89 -1.79
C VAL A 125 -2.41 -9.08 -2.21
N ALA A 126 -3.24 -9.76 -1.41
CA ALA A 126 -4.65 -10.01 -1.74
C ALA A 126 -5.46 -8.71 -1.71
N THR A 127 -5.16 -7.82 -0.76
CA THR A 127 -5.67 -6.45 -0.72
C THR A 127 -5.20 -5.65 -1.94
N LEU A 128 -3.90 -5.63 -2.23
CA LEU A 128 -3.35 -4.82 -3.34
C LEU A 128 -3.92 -5.22 -4.70
N ARG A 129 -4.10 -6.53 -4.95
CA ARG A 129 -4.64 -7.05 -6.21
C ARG A 129 -5.96 -6.41 -6.62
N GLN A 130 -6.77 -5.96 -5.66
CA GLN A 130 -8.10 -5.40 -5.92
C GLN A 130 -8.08 -3.97 -6.44
N ILE A 131 -6.97 -3.23 -6.26
CA ILE A 131 -6.95 -1.77 -6.49
C ILE A 131 -5.74 -1.26 -7.29
N VAL A 132 -4.72 -2.09 -7.56
CA VAL A 132 -3.52 -1.67 -8.30
C VAL A 132 -3.39 -2.44 -9.63
N HIS A 133 -2.73 -1.80 -10.61
CA HIS A 133 -2.47 -2.39 -11.92
C HIS A 133 -1.02 -2.90 -12.06
N ARG A 134 -0.11 -2.35 -11.26
CA ARG A 134 1.32 -2.69 -11.22
C ARG A 134 1.77 -2.83 -9.78
N MET A 135 2.69 -3.76 -9.55
CA MET A 135 3.20 -4.06 -8.21
C MET A 135 4.73 -4.04 -8.21
N LEU A 136 5.29 -3.45 -7.15
CA LEU A 136 6.71 -3.44 -6.85
C LEU A 136 6.91 -4.27 -5.59
N VAL A 137 7.65 -5.37 -5.70
CA VAL A 137 7.92 -6.27 -4.59
C VAL A 137 9.27 -5.92 -3.99
N MET A 138 9.28 -5.55 -2.71
CA MET A 138 10.48 -5.12 -2.01
C MET A 138 10.90 -6.12 -0.94
N TYR A 139 12.20 -6.31 -0.78
CA TYR A 139 12.77 -7.04 0.34
C TYR A 139 13.98 -6.28 0.88
N ALA A 140 14.03 -6.09 2.20
CA ALA A 140 15.15 -5.46 2.87
C ALA A 140 15.57 -4.13 2.20
N GLY A 141 14.63 -3.26 1.83
CA GLY A 141 14.91 -1.96 1.20
C GLY A 141 15.38 -2.01 -0.27
N LYS A 142 15.25 -3.15 -0.95
CA LYS A 142 15.55 -3.28 -2.39
C LYS A 142 14.33 -3.78 -3.15
N ILE A 143 14.10 -3.22 -4.33
CA ILE A 143 13.06 -3.69 -5.25
C ILE A 143 13.58 -4.96 -5.91
N MET A 144 12.91 -6.07 -5.64
CA MET A 144 13.29 -7.39 -6.15
C MET A 144 12.64 -7.68 -7.50
N GLU A 145 11.41 -7.22 -7.68
CA GLU A 145 10.62 -7.44 -8.89
C GLU A 145 9.61 -6.32 -9.08
N THR A 146 9.31 -5.97 -10.33
CA THR A 146 8.22 -5.06 -10.70
C THR A 146 7.54 -5.60 -11.94
N ALA A 147 6.23 -5.74 -11.93
CA ALA A 147 5.45 -6.18 -13.10
C ALA A 147 3.99 -5.72 -12.98
N LYS A 148 3.15 -6.12 -13.94
CA LYS A 148 1.70 -6.06 -13.74
C LYS A 148 1.31 -7.00 -12.60
N VAL A 149 0.22 -6.68 -11.91
CA VAL A 149 -0.23 -7.47 -10.75
C VAL A 149 -0.48 -8.92 -11.15
N GLU A 150 -1.08 -9.13 -12.32
CA GLU A 150 -1.38 -10.45 -12.85
C GLU A 150 -0.10 -11.27 -13.01
N ASP A 151 0.95 -10.70 -13.62
CA ASP A 151 2.22 -11.37 -13.86
C ASP A 151 2.97 -11.71 -12.55
N ILE A 152 2.90 -10.81 -11.55
CA ILE A 152 3.48 -11.07 -10.21
C ILE A 152 2.80 -12.27 -9.55
N ILE A 153 1.48 -12.39 -9.71
CA ILE A 153 0.70 -13.46 -9.06
C ILE A 153 0.84 -14.78 -9.82
N SER A 154 0.70 -14.78 -11.14
CA SER A 154 0.67 -16.02 -11.92
C SER A 154 2.04 -16.60 -12.18
N GLU A 155 3.04 -15.76 -12.44
CA GLU A 155 4.36 -16.21 -12.89
C GLU A 155 5.52 -15.42 -12.23
N PRO A 156 5.60 -15.30 -10.90
CA PRO A 156 6.64 -14.50 -10.23
C PRO A 156 8.06 -14.95 -10.60
N LEU A 157 8.95 -14.00 -10.91
CA LEU A 157 10.33 -14.31 -11.31
C LEU A 157 11.27 -14.42 -10.11
N HIS A 158 11.30 -13.40 -9.24
CA HIS A 158 12.29 -13.37 -8.19
C HIS A 158 11.98 -14.48 -7.16
N PRO A 159 12.97 -15.27 -6.69
CA PRO A 159 12.72 -16.35 -5.72
C PRO A 159 11.99 -15.90 -4.44
N TYR A 160 12.25 -14.66 -3.99
CA TYR A 160 11.48 -14.03 -2.91
C TYR A 160 10.00 -13.86 -3.26
N THR A 161 9.67 -13.30 -4.44
CA THR A 161 8.29 -13.13 -4.89
C THR A 161 7.59 -14.47 -5.02
N GLN A 162 8.28 -15.48 -5.57
CA GLN A 162 7.74 -16.85 -5.68
C GLN A 162 7.36 -17.42 -4.30
N LEU A 163 8.23 -17.22 -3.30
CA LEU A 163 7.95 -17.66 -1.93
C LEU A 163 6.82 -16.87 -1.28
N LEU A 164 6.75 -15.56 -1.54
CA LEU A 164 5.66 -14.70 -1.08
C LEU A 164 4.31 -15.18 -1.62
N ILE A 165 4.17 -15.36 -2.94
CA ILE A 165 2.92 -15.80 -3.56
C ILE A 165 2.52 -17.21 -3.09
N LYS A 166 3.46 -18.17 -3.07
CA LYS A 166 3.20 -19.53 -2.55
C LYS A 166 2.73 -19.53 -1.10
N SER A 167 3.21 -18.59 -0.29
CA SER A 167 2.78 -18.50 1.10
C SER A 167 1.30 -18.13 1.21
N LEU A 168 0.76 -17.34 0.27
CA LEU A 168 -0.65 -16.93 0.26
C LEU A 168 -1.57 -18.07 -0.20
N GLU A 169 -1.17 -18.82 -1.22
CA GLU A 169 -1.93 -19.99 -1.72
C GLU A 169 -2.14 -21.07 -0.63
N ALA A 170 -1.18 -21.20 0.28
CA ALA A 170 -1.25 -22.14 1.40
C ALA A 170 -2.32 -21.74 2.45
N PHE A 171 -2.74 -20.47 2.52
CA PHE A 171 -3.77 -19.99 3.45
C PHE A 171 -5.19 -20.01 2.88
N GLU A 172 -5.37 -19.90 1.56
CA GLU A 172 -6.70 -19.74 0.92
C GLU A 172 -7.49 -21.05 0.67
N GLY A 173 -7.14 -22.17 1.31
CA GLY A 173 -8.05 -23.33 1.37
C GLY A 173 -8.26 -24.08 0.05
N PHE A 174 -7.21 -24.22 -0.77
CA PHE A 174 -7.22 -25.25 -1.81
C PHE A 174 -7.17 -26.65 -1.18
N LYS A 175 -8.15 -27.47 -1.55
CA LYS A 175 -8.36 -28.85 -1.11
C LYS A 175 -7.06 -29.64 -0.97
N SER A 176 -6.93 -30.36 0.14
CA SER A 176 -6.20 -31.64 0.31
C SER A 176 -5.44 -32.07 -0.94
N HIS A 177 -4.12 -31.89 -0.97
CA HIS A 177 -3.17 -32.92 -1.40
C HIS A 177 -1.73 -32.53 -1.05
N LYS A 178 -1.13 -33.39 -0.21
CA LYS A 178 0.29 -33.45 0.19
C LYS A 178 0.79 -32.28 1.03
N GLU A 179 1.36 -32.64 2.17
CA GLU A 179 2.14 -31.79 3.06
C GLU A 179 3.06 -30.83 2.27
N TYR A 180 2.59 -29.63 1.95
CA TYR A 180 3.49 -28.53 1.66
C TYR A 180 4.08 -28.14 3.02
N LYS A 181 5.13 -28.85 3.43
CA LYS A 181 6.08 -28.36 4.42
C LYS A 181 6.95 -27.39 3.65
N PRO A 182 6.71 -26.06 3.70
CA PRO A 182 7.71 -25.16 3.16
C PRO A 182 9.01 -25.53 3.89
N LYS A 183 10.06 -25.87 3.13
CA LYS A 183 11.43 -25.86 3.65
C LYS A 183 11.77 -24.39 3.91
N VAL A 184 11.07 -23.77 4.87
CA VAL A 184 11.48 -22.50 5.44
C VAL A 184 12.75 -22.86 6.16
N ILE A 185 13.87 -22.63 5.50
CA ILE A 185 15.13 -22.45 6.19
C ILE A 185 14.87 -21.20 7.03
N TYR A 186 14.43 -21.41 8.28
CA TYR A 186 14.34 -20.40 9.33
C TYR A 186 15.78 -19.96 9.64
N ARG A 187 16.36 -19.19 8.72
CA ARG A 187 17.38 -18.22 9.07
C ARG A 187 16.61 -16.98 9.50
N GLU A 188 17.02 -16.43 10.64
CA GLU A 188 16.38 -15.31 11.34
C GLU A 188 15.80 -14.29 10.36
N LEU A 189 14.62 -13.73 10.70
CA LEU A 189 14.09 -12.55 10.03
C LEU A 189 15.24 -11.56 9.85
N ALA A 190 15.38 -11.00 8.65
CA ALA A 190 16.41 -10.02 8.36
C ALA A 190 16.16 -8.80 9.26
N ASN A 191 16.71 -8.83 10.47
CA ASN A 191 16.74 -7.67 11.34
C ASN A 191 17.75 -6.68 10.73
N ILE A 192 17.68 -5.43 11.17
CA ILE A 192 18.49 -4.38 10.55
C ILE A 192 20.00 -4.69 10.61
N TYR A 193 20.46 -5.37 11.65
CA TYR A 193 21.86 -5.79 11.81
C TYR A 193 22.25 -6.89 10.82
N THR A 194 21.39 -7.88 10.60
CA THR A 194 21.60 -8.90 9.55
C THR A 194 21.57 -8.27 8.17
N MET A 195 20.68 -7.30 7.92
CA MET A 195 20.64 -6.59 6.63
C MET A 195 21.92 -5.78 6.36
N LEU A 196 22.51 -5.18 7.39
CA LEU A 196 23.73 -4.38 7.27
C LEU A 196 24.99 -5.22 7.02
N THR A 197 24.94 -6.53 7.31
CA THR A 197 26.08 -7.45 7.16
C THR A 197 26.02 -8.32 5.92
N ILE A 198 24.88 -8.35 5.22
CA ILE A 198 24.72 -9.10 3.97
C ILE A 198 25.41 -8.37 2.81
N THR A 199 26.34 -9.05 2.16
CA THR A 199 26.93 -8.63 0.88
C THR A 199 26.19 -9.26 -0.29
N GLY A 200 26.18 -8.57 -1.42
CA GLY A 200 25.54 -9.05 -2.64
C GLY A 200 24.01 -8.96 -2.62
N CYS A 201 23.32 -10.00 -3.12
CA CYS A 201 21.86 -10.08 -3.15
C CYS A 201 21.30 -10.21 -1.73
N ARG A 202 20.51 -9.22 -1.28
CA ARG A 202 19.93 -9.21 0.08
C ARG A 202 19.12 -10.45 0.45
N PHE A 203 18.58 -11.17 -0.53
CA PHE A 203 17.78 -12.38 -0.31
C PHE A 203 18.60 -13.68 -0.35
N HIS A 204 19.88 -13.65 -0.74
CA HIS A 204 20.70 -14.86 -0.90
C HIS A 204 20.75 -15.79 0.34
N PRO A 205 20.66 -15.33 1.61
CA PRO A 205 20.70 -16.23 2.76
C PRO A 205 19.47 -17.14 2.87
N ARG A 206 18.35 -16.73 2.26
CA ARG A 206 17.06 -17.43 2.29
C ARG A 206 16.66 -17.98 0.92
N CYS A 207 17.37 -17.60 -0.13
CA CYS A 207 17.09 -18.02 -1.50
C CYS A 207 17.45 -19.50 -1.72
N PRO A 208 16.51 -20.36 -2.16
CA PRO A 208 16.81 -21.76 -2.46
C PRO A 208 17.69 -21.93 -3.72
N TYR A 209 17.83 -20.88 -4.52
CA TYR A 209 18.62 -20.84 -5.75
C TYR A 209 19.87 -19.95 -5.62
N ALA A 210 20.35 -19.71 -4.39
CA ALA A 210 21.50 -18.84 -4.17
C ALA A 210 22.77 -19.41 -4.83
N MET A 211 23.40 -18.60 -5.70
CA MET A 211 24.69 -18.89 -6.33
C MET A 211 25.82 -18.12 -5.62
N ASP A 212 27.08 -18.46 -5.91
CA ASP A 212 28.23 -17.77 -5.31
C ASP A 212 28.27 -16.27 -5.64
N ILE A 213 27.90 -15.90 -6.87
CA ILE A 213 27.80 -14.48 -7.27
C ILE A 213 26.78 -13.72 -6.43
N CYS A 214 25.67 -14.37 -6.02
CA CYS A 214 24.66 -13.76 -5.18
C CYS A 214 25.17 -13.36 -3.79
N ARG A 215 26.24 -14.00 -3.30
CA ARG A 215 26.86 -13.70 -1.99
C ARG A 215 27.86 -12.55 -2.06
N LYS A 216 28.38 -12.26 -3.26
CA LYS A 216 29.48 -11.32 -3.50
C LYS A 216 28.98 -10.00 -4.07
N GLU A 217 28.05 -10.06 -5.02
CA GLU A 217 27.64 -8.92 -5.83
C GLU A 217 26.11 -8.71 -5.82
N GLU A 218 25.70 -7.45 -5.74
CA GLU A 218 24.29 -7.09 -5.74
C GLU A 218 23.77 -7.13 -7.18
N PRO A 219 22.69 -7.88 -7.47
CA PRO A 219 22.17 -7.95 -8.83
C PRO A 219 21.61 -6.58 -9.21
N SER A 220 22.03 -6.06 -10.38
CA SER A 220 21.35 -4.95 -11.04
C SER A 220 19.93 -5.31 -11.43
N THR A 221 19.07 -4.28 -11.51
CA THR A 221 17.71 -4.43 -12.04
C THR A 221 17.77 -4.57 -13.55
N ILE A 222 17.27 -5.67 -14.09
CA ILE A 222 17.18 -5.91 -15.53
C ILE A 222 15.72 -5.86 -15.99
N LYS A 223 15.51 -5.51 -17.27
CA LYS A 223 14.21 -5.64 -17.94
C LYS A 223 14.11 -7.02 -18.56
N VAL A 224 13.07 -7.77 -18.18
CA VAL A 224 12.79 -9.10 -18.74
C VAL A 224 11.83 -8.97 -19.93
N ASP A 225 10.90 -8.02 -19.86
CA ASP A 225 10.02 -7.60 -20.95
C ASP A 225 9.71 -6.08 -20.86
N ARG A 226 8.67 -5.61 -21.57
CA ARG A 226 8.30 -4.18 -21.64
C ARG A 226 7.89 -3.60 -20.28
N ASP A 227 7.15 -4.35 -19.46
CA ASP A 227 6.53 -3.88 -18.23
C ASP A 227 7.10 -4.56 -16.97
N ARG A 228 8.08 -5.47 -17.15
CA ARG A 228 8.65 -6.31 -16.11
C ARG A 228 10.13 -6.10 -15.87
N THR A 229 10.50 -5.87 -14.62
CA THR A 229 11.89 -5.84 -14.16
C THR A 229 12.12 -6.79 -13.00
N VAL A 230 13.35 -7.31 -12.91
CA VAL A 230 13.78 -8.19 -11.81
C VAL A 230 15.23 -7.88 -11.43
N ALA A 231 15.54 -7.92 -10.15
CA ALA A 231 16.91 -7.80 -9.64
C ALA A 231 17.41 -9.17 -9.19
N CYS A 232 17.80 -10.04 -10.14
CA CYS A 232 18.22 -11.41 -9.84
C CYS A 232 19.22 -11.95 -10.89
N TRP A 233 20.32 -12.55 -10.41
CA TRP A 233 21.35 -13.15 -11.24
C TRP A 233 20.87 -14.31 -12.14
N MET A 234 19.76 -14.99 -11.79
CA MET A 234 19.20 -16.07 -12.62
C MET A 234 18.72 -15.59 -14.00
N TYR A 235 18.38 -14.30 -14.13
CA TYR A 235 17.83 -13.74 -15.36
C TYR A 235 18.83 -12.85 -16.10
N MET A 236 20.04 -12.68 -15.56
CA MET A 236 21.08 -11.93 -16.25
C MET A 236 21.70 -12.82 -17.33
N LYS A 237 21.64 -12.35 -18.58
CA LYS A 237 22.40 -12.96 -19.67
C LYS A 237 23.89 -12.76 -19.38
N ARG A 238 24.66 -13.85 -19.42
CA ARG A 238 26.11 -13.77 -19.55
C ARG A 238 26.48 -13.25 -20.92
#